data_AF-A0A836JD47-F1
#
_entry.id   AF-A0A836JD47-F1
#
_cell.length_a   1.000
_cell.length_b   1.000
_cell.length_c   1.000
_cell.angle_alpha   90.00
_cell.angle_beta   90.00
_cell.angle_gamma   90.00
#
_symmetry.space_group_name_H-M   'P 1'
#
loop_
_entity.id
_entity.type
_entity.pdbx_description
1 polymer ?
#
loop_
_entity_poly.entity_id
_entity_poly.type
_entity_poly.pdbx_seq_one_letter_code
_entity_poly.pdbx_strand_id
1 'polypeptide(L)'
;MDKVFRSFHTSRPALYRTLTNEQYTQTFNKLLAKQNVPTISRMLLAQEYSTVLPVGIRHLHGDGTVCTLSPKRSPLIHSQQRRSMFIQTQDTPNPNSLKFIPGVSVLGEGCTKDFPSAKDAYCSPLAKMLFRIEGVKAIFFGPDFITVTKVDEDVEWKLLKPEIFATIMDFFASGLPVMDEASQPAADTQINAEDDEVVQMIKELLDTRIRPTVQEDGGDIVFMASGFEEGIVKLKMQGSCTNCPSSVVTLRNGVQNMMQFYIPEVLGVIQVEDEIDKITEKEFQKFEQNIKKMEESKDK
;
A
#
# COMPACT_ATOMS: atom_id res chain seq x y z
N MET A 1 -60.68 26.01 4.14
CA MET A 1 -59.49 25.17 3.86
C MET A 1 -58.87 24.78 5.19
N ASP A 2 -59.63 24.23 6.14
CA ASP A 2 -60.20 22.87 6.15
C ASP A 2 -59.13 21.78 6.05
N LYS A 3 -58.98 21.07 7.18
CA LYS A 3 -59.02 19.59 7.34
C LYS A 3 -57.97 18.81 6.54
N VAL A 4 -57.21 17.88 7.13
CA VAL A 4 -57.67 16.63 7.78
C VAL A 4 -56.47 16.11 8.61
N PHE A 5 -56.55 16.06 9.94
CA PHE A 5 -56.78 14.84 10.76
C PHE A 5 -55.74 13.71 10.56
N ARG A 6 -54.76 13.58 11.46
CA ARG A 6 -54.73 12.69 12.65
C ARG A 6 -54.94 11.18 12.38
N SER A 7 -53.97 10.42 12.92
CA SER A 7 -54.06 9.04 13.43
C SER A 7 -54.08 7.92 12.39
N PHE A 8 -53.15 6.97 12.48
CA PHE A 8 -53.44 5.59 12.95
C PHE A 8 -52.14 4.82 13.23
N HIS A 9 -52.06 4.28 14.45
CA HIS A 9 -51.08 3.31 14.94
C HIS A 9 -51.62 1.91 14.60
N THR A 10 -50.89 1.05 13.88
CA THR A 10 -51.09 -0.41 13.90
C THR A 10 -49.86 -1.20 13.42
N SER A 11 -49.23 -1.90 14.36
CA SER A 11 -48.67 -3.27 14.33
C SER A 11 -47.85 -3.84 13.15
N ARG A 12 -46.60 -4.22 13.53
CA ARG A 12 -45.86 -5.50 13.24
C ARG A 12 -45.22 -5.71 11.85
N PRO A 13 -44.24 -6.64 11.70
CA PRO A 13 -43.14 -7.07 12.60
C PRO A 13 -41.77 -7.21 11.88
N ALA A 14 -40.73 -7.54 12.66
CA ALA A 14 -39.39 -7.95 12.22
C ALA A 14 -39.39 -9.13 11.22
N LEU A 15 -38.32 -9.26 10.42
CA LEU A 15 -37.58 -10.51 10.19
C LEU A 15 -36.34 -10.28 9.32
N TYR A 16 -35.17 -10.60 9.89
CA TYR A 16 -33.94 -10.90 9.16
C TYR A 16 -34.18 -12.04 8.16
N ARG A 17 -33.64 -11.92 6.94
CA ARG A 17 -33.37 -13.09 6.09
C ARG A 17 -32.10 -12.87 5.29
N THR A 18 -31.08 -13.62 5.68
CA THR A 18 -29.81 -13.82 4.98
C THR A 18 -30.06 -14.34 3.57
N LEU A 19 -29.57 -13.62 2.56
CA LEU A 19 -29.57 -14.10 1.17
C LEU A 19 -28.40 -15.07 0.99
N THR A 20 -28.74 -16.30 0.65
CA THR A 20 -27.79 -17.37 0.32
C THR A 20 -27.24 -17.19 -1.10
N ASN A 21 -26.02 -17.67 -1.30
CA ASN A 21 -25.19 -17.63 -2.52
C ASN A 21 -25.78 -18.33 -3.77
N GLU A 22 -27.07 -18.65 -3.81
CA GLU A 22 -27.71 -19.45 -4.87
C GLU A 22 -28.36 -18.64 -6.00
N GLN A 23 -28.51 -17.33 -5.86
CA GLN A 23 -29.16 -16.49 -6.87
C GLN A 23 -28.19 -15.86 -7.89
N TYR A 24 -26.87 -15.95 -7.68
CA TYR A 24 -25.87 -15.38 -8.60
C TYR A 24 -25.46 -16.34 -9.74
N THR A 25 -25.62 -17.65 -9.53
CA THR A 25 -25.22 -18.70 -10.48
C THR A 25 -26.26 -18.99 -11.57
N GLN A 26 -27.52 -18.53 -11.42
CA GLN A 26 -28.56 -18.72 -12.44
C GLN A 26 -28.58 -17.62 -13.51
N THR A 27 -28.09 -16.42 -13.23
CA THR A 27 -28.01 -15.30 -14.19
C THR A 27 -26.76 -15.35 -15.07
N PHE A 28 -25.67 -15.99 -14.63
CA PHE A 28 -24.45 -16.14 -15.42
C PHE A 28 -24.59 -17.20 -16.53
N ASN A 29 -25.26 -18.32 -16.24
CA ASN A 29 -25.44 -19.42 -17.20
C ASN A 29 -26.43 -19.11 -18.34
N LYS A 30 -27.20 -18.01 -18.25
CA LYS A 30 -28.17 -17.60 -19.28
C LYS A 30 -27.59 -16.63 -20.32
N LEU A 31 -26.36 -16.15 -20.14
CA LEU A 31 -25.70 -15.20 -21.04
C LEU A 31 -24.58 -15.81 -21.92
N LEU A 32 -24.23 -17.09 -21.72
CA LEU A 32 -23.23 -17.79 -22.55
C LEU A 32 -23.84 -18.68 -23.66
N ALA A 33 -25.16 -18.66 -23.85
CA ALA A 33 -25.86 -19.45 -24.88
C ALA A 33 -25.93 -18.79 -26.27
N LYS A 34 -25.18 -17.70 -26.51
CA LYS A 34 -25.07 -17.07 -27.83
C LYS A 34 -23.65 -16.61 -28.10
N GLN A 35 -22.78 -17.54 -28.47
CA GLN A 35 -21.73 -17.31 -29.47
C GLN A 35 -21.12 -18.64 -29.88
N ASN A 36 -21.05 -18.82 -31.20
CA ASN A 36 -20.69 -20.02 -31.91
C ASN A 36 -19.19 -19.92 -32.25
N VAL A 37 -18.31 -20.75 -31.67
CA VAL A 37 -16.89 -20.86 -32.07
C VAL A 37 -16.47 -22.33 -31.95
N PRO A 38 -15.80 -22.92 -32.96
CA PRO A 38 -15.63 -24.37 -33.08
C PRO A 38 -14.48 -24.95 -32.23
N THR A 39 -14.71 -26.21 -31.85
CA THR A 39 -13.81 -27.32 -31.52
C THR A 39 -12.31 -27.11 -31.79
N ILE A 40 -11.46 -27.34 -30.78
CA ILE A 40 -10.33 -28.31 -30.79
C ILE A 40 -9.66 -28.37 -29.39
N SER A 41 -9.29 -29.61 -29.03
CA SER A 41 -8.37 -30.04 -27.95
C SER A 41 -8.85 -30.07 -26.49
N ARG A 42 -9.33 -31.27 -26.18
CA ARG A 42 -9.57 -31.91 -24.87
C ARG A 42 -8.29 -32.62 -24.42
N MET A 43 -7.97 -32.54 -23.12
CA MET A 43 -6.91 -33.21 -22.30
C MET A 43 -6.06 -32.12 -21.63
N LEU A 44 -5.93 -32.00 -20.31
CA LEU A 44 -5.67 -33.02 -19.29
C LEU A 44 -5.96 -32.40 -17.92
N LEU A 45 -6.92 -32.94 -17.16
CA LEU A 45 -6.93 -32.84 -15.70
C LEU A 45 -7.64 -34.09 -15.16
N ALA A 46 -6.84 -35.04 -14.68
CA ALA A 46 -7.27 -36.05 -13.72
C ALA A 46 -6.14 -36.16 -12.70
N GLN A 47 -6.27 -35.40 -11.63
CA GLN A 47 -5.72 -35.74 -10.33
C GLN A 47 -6.75 -36.67 -9.69
N GLU A 48 -6.39 -37.92 -9.40
CA GLU A 48 -7.01 -38.61 -8.27
C GLU A 48 -5.97 -39.43 -7.49
N TYR A 49 -6.01 -39.14 -6.19
CA TYR A 49 -5.54 -39.86 -5.02
C TYR A 49 -5.61 -41.39 -5.13
N SER A 50 -4.61 -42.08 -4.57
CA SER A 50 -4.90 -43.18 -3.62
C SER A 50 -3.64 -43.65 -2.89
N THR A 51 -3.72 -43.58 -1.56
CA THR A 51 -2.85 -44.21 -0.58
C THR A 51 -3.05 -45.72 -0.55
N VAL A 52 -1.99 -46.51 -0.74
CA VAL A 52 -1.93 -47.90 -0.24
C VAL A 52 -0.49 -48.32 0.04
N LEU A 53 -0.20 -48.58 1.32
CA LEU A 53 0.91 -49.44 1.75
C LEU A 53 0.58 -50.90 1.41
N PRO A 54 1.60 -51.75 1.25
CA PRO A 54 1.58 -52.95 2.08
C PRO A 54 2.94 -53.32 2.69
N VAL A 55 2.81 -54.01 3.81
CA VAL A 55 3.83 -54.60 4.66
C VAL A 55 4.28 -55.96 4.12
N GLY A 56 5.59 -56.17 4.06
CA GLY A 56 6.28 -57.37 4.53
C GLY A 56 6.39 -58.60 3.62
N ILE A 57 7.63 -59.11 3.46
CA ILE A 57 8.07 -60.50 3.76
C ILE A 57 9.62 -60.50 3.80
N ARG A 58 10.20 -61.17 4.80
CA ARG A 58 11.65 -61.43 4.95
C ARG A 58 11.97 -62.86 4.46
N HIS A 59 13.18 -63.08 3.93
CA HIS A 59 14.10 -64.25 4.07
C HIS A 59 15.30 -64.01 3.11
N LEU A 60 16.51 -63.68 3.58
CA LEU A 60 17.63 -64.48 4.13
C LEU A 60 18.71 -64.91 3.09
N HIS A 61 19.95 -64.56 3.43
CA HIS A 61 21.29 -65.06 3.03
C HIS A 61 21.95 -64.61 1.71
N GLY A 62 23.21 -64.15 1.85
CA GLY A 62 24.19 -64.04 0.76
C GLY A 62 25.28 -63.01 1.03
N ASP A 63 26.40 -63.46 1.62
CA ASP A 63 27.67 -62.73 1.72
C ASP A 63 28.13 -62.21 0.35
N GLY A 64 28.62 -60.97 0.31
CA GLY A 64 29.18 -60.39 -0.91
C GLY A 64 29.40 -58.89 -0.79
N THR A 65 30.55 -58.51 -0.26
CA THR A 65 31.05 -57.14 -0.35
C THR A 65 31.24 -56.76 -1.82
N VAL A 66 30.38 -55.91 -2.36
CA VAL A 66 30.62 -55.19 -3.62
C VAL A 66 30.51 -53.71 -3.34
N CYS A 67 31.66 -53.05 -3.28
CA CYS A 67 31.78 -51.59 -3.22
C CYS A 67 31.35 -50.98 -4.56
N THR A 68 30.12 -50.48 -4.65
CA THR A 68 29.68 -49.62 -5.76
C THR A 68 29.82 -48.16 -5.34
N LEU A 69 30.87 -47.50 -5.84
CA LEU A 69 31.05 -46.06 -5.74
C LEU A 69 29.93 -45.37 -6.55
N SER A 70 28.91 -44.90 -5.86
CA SER A 70 27.91 -44.00 -6.43
C SER A 70 28.52 -42.60 -6.56
N PRO A 71 28.49 -41.96 -7.74
CA PRO A 71 28.91 -40.57 -7.83
C PRO A 71 27.87 -39.74 -7.08
N LYS A 72 28.29 -39.05 -6.02
CA LYS A 72 27.52 -37.95 -5.42
C LYS A 72 27.36 -36.87 -6.50
N ARG A 73 26.30 -36.96 -7.30
CA ARG A 73 25.77 -35.80 -8.00
C ARG A 73 25.17 -34.91 -6.91
N SER A 74 25.96 -33.97 -6.44
CA SER A 74 25.43 -32.76 -5.82
C SER A 74 24.36 -32.22 -6.76
N PRO A 75 23.10 -32.06 -6.34
CA PRO A 75 22.16 -31.32 -7.14
C PRO A 75 22.72 -29.91 -7.20
N LEU A 76 23.20 -29.51 -8.38
CA LEU A 76 23.27 -28.10 -8.71
C LEU A 76 21.82 -27.63 -8.53
N ILE A 77 21.56 -26.97 -7.41
CA ILE A 77 20.37 -26.16 -7.24
C ILE A 77 20.54 -25.09 -8.30
N HIS A 78 20.02 -25.39 -9.48
CA HIS A 78 19.74 -24.40 -10.49
C HIS A 78 18.66 -23.54 -9.83
N SER A 79 19.11 -22.51 -9.11
CA SER A 79 18.31 -21.36 -8.77
C SER A 79 17.70 -20.92 -10.10
N GLN A 80 16.48 -21.38 -10.35
CA GLN A 80 15.66 -20.84 -11.42
C GLN A 80 15.51 -19.39 -11.02
N GLN A 81 16.35 -18.55 -11.63
CA GLN A 81 16.20 -17.12 -11.58
C GLN A 81 14.83 -16.84 -12.18
N ARG A 82 13.80 -16.73 -11.34
CA ARG A 82 12.45 -16.36 -11.73
C ARG A 82 12.51 -14.91 -12.21
N ARG A 83 12.94 -14.73 -13.46
CA ARG A 83 12.94 -13.44 -14.14
C ARG A 83 11.54 -13.13 -14.65
N SER A 84 10.60 -12.96 -13.73
CA SER A 84 9.30 -12.40 -14.06
C SER A 84 8.79 -11.60 -12.87
N MET A 85 9.50 -10.52 -12.54
CA MET A 85 8.87 -9.44 -11.79
C MET A 85 7.97 -8.69 -12.79
N PHE A 86 6.67 -8.66 -12.50
CA PHE A 86 5.69 -7.93 -13.31
C PHE A 86 5.11 -6.81 -12.46
N ILE A 87 5.51 -5.58 -12.77
CA ILE A 87 5.06 -4.40 -12.04
C ILE A 87 3.73 -3.94 -12.65
N GLN A 88 2.69 -3.90 -11.83
CA GLN A 88 1.39 -3.33 -12.19
C GLN A 88 1.35 -1.85 -11.83
N THR A 89 0.58 -1.07 -12.57
CA THR A 89 0.32 0.34 -12.23
C THR A 89 -1.16 0.54 -11.92
N GLN A 90 -1.46 1.32 -10.89
CA GLN A 90 -2.81 1.75 -10.55
C GLN A 90 -2.84 3.28 -10.47
N ASP A 91 -3.90 3.87 -11.02
CA ASP A 91 -4.13 5.30 -10.93
C ASP A 91 -4.55 5.66 -9.50
N THR A 92 -4.16 6.85 -9.05
CA THR A 92 -4.59 7.40 -7.76
C THR A 92 -5.55 8.56 -7.99
N PRO A 93 -6.32 8.99 -6.97
CA PRO A 93 -7.13 10.22 -7.08
C PRO A 93 -6.31 11.48 -7.37
N ASN A 94 -4.99 11.46 -7.14
CA ASN A 94 -4.08 12.54 -7.46
C ASN A 94 -3.48 12.34 -8.88
N PRO A 95 -3.75 13.21 -9.87
CA PRO A 95 -3.24 13.05 -11.23
C PRO A 95 -1.71 13.13 -11.33
N ASN A 96 -1.07 13.73 -10.32
CA ASN A 96 0.38 13.83 -10.24
C ASN A 96 1.02 12.64 -9.51
N SER A 97 0.24 11.69 -9.01
CA SER A 97 0.75 10.50 -8.33
C SER A 97 0.29 9.22 -9.03
N LEU A 98 1.20 8.25 -9.14
CA LEU A 98 0.90 6.94 -9.69
C LEU A 98 1.43 5.84 -8.77
N LYS A 99 0.61 4.80 -8.56
CA LYS A 99 0.92 3.66 -7.71
C LYS A 99 1.50 2.52 -8.54
N PHE A 100 2.63 1.97 -8.10
CA PHE A 100 3.37 0.87 -8.72
C PHE A 100 3.37 -0.33 -7.78
N ILE A 101 2.92 -1.48 -8.25
CA ILE A 101 2.77 -2.72 -7.46
C ILE A 101 3.71 -3.77 -8.05
N PRO A 102 4.90 -3.97 -7.48
CA PRO A 102 5.90 -4.91 -8.03
C PRO A 102 5.54 -6.39 -7.84
N GLY A 103 4.49 -6.70 -7.06
CA GLY A 103 4.08 -8.08 -6.75
C GLY A 103 4.95 -8.75 -5.67
N VAL A 104 5.78 -7.98 -4.99
CA VAL A 104 6.58 -8.37 -3.83
C VAL A 104 6.36 -7.36 -2.71
N SER A 105 6.54 -7.79 -1.46
CA SER A 105 6.48 -6.87 -0.33
C SER A 105 7.63 -5.86 -0.40
N VAL A 106 7.31 -4.58 -0.21
CA VAL A 106 8.26 -3.47 -0.27
C VAL A 106 8.78 -3.15 1.14
N LEU A 107 7.88 -2.82 2.07
CA LEU A 107 8.24 -2.56 3.48
C LEU A 107 7.68 -3.58 4.48
N GLY A 108 6.75 -4.45 4.06
CA GLY A 108 6.05 -5.35 4.97
C GLY A 108 4.74 -4.78 5.49
N GLU A 109 3.93 -5.64 6.12
CA GLU A 109 2.60 -5.27 6.61
C GLU A 109 2.64 -4.16 7.66
N GLY A 110 1.77 -3.17 7.53
CA GLY A 110 1.63 -2.06 8.49
C GLY A 110 2.71 -0.98 8.41
N CYS A 111 3.80 -1.23 7.68
CA CYS A 111 4.91 -0.29 7.52
C CYS A 111 4.74 0.58 6.28
N THR A 112 4.89 1.89 6.48
CA THR A 112 4.85 2.89 5.41
C THR A 112 5.99 3.88 5.62
N LYS A 113 6.51 4.45 4.53
CA LYS A 113 7.55 5.47 4.60
C LYS A 113 7.39 6.51 3.51
N ASP A 114 7.33 7.75 3.97
CA ASP A 114 7.30 8.97 3.18
C ASP A 114 8.72 9.47 2.87
N PHE A 115 8.95 9.84 1.61
CA PHE A 115 10.12 10.57 1.13
C PHE A 115 9.66 11.82 0.34
N PRO A 116 9.47 12.97 1.02
CA PRO A 116 9.03 14.21 0.36
C PRO A 116 10.10 14.79 -0.56
N SER A 117 11.38 14.52 -0.27
CA SER A 117 12.50 15.04 -1.03
C SER A 117 13.63 14.02 -1.19
N ALA A 118 14.52 14.27 -2.16
CA ALA A 118 15.70 13.43 -2.39
C ALA A 118 16.65 13.36 -1.17
N LYS A 119 16.58 14.35 -0.26
CA LYS A 119 17.39 14.33 0.98
C LYS A 119 16.91 13.24 1.91
N ASP A 120 15.61 13.01 2.01
CA ASP A 120 14.98 12.03 2.91
C ASP A 120 15.22 10.59 2.47
N ALA A 121 15.61 10.40 1.21
CA ALA A 121 15.95 9.11 0.62
C ALA A 121 17.22 8.47 1.20
N TYR A 122 17.96 9.15 2.09
CA TYR A 122 19.25 8.65 2.60
C TYR A 122 19.17 7.25 3.22
N CYS A 123 18.02 6.86 3.76
CA CYS A 123 17.79 5.57 4.41
C CYS A 123 17.24 4.46 3.49
N SER A 124 17.09 4.72 2.19
CA SER A 124 16.64 3.72 1.22
C SER A 124 17.44 3.78 -0.08
N PRO A 125 18.17 2.70 -0.45
CA PRO A 125 18.83 2.62 -1.75
C PRO A 125 17.85 2.71 -2.92
N LEU A 126 16.66 2.11 -2.80
CA LEU A 126 15.61 2.18 -3.82
C LEU A 126 15.10 3.61 -4.02
N ALA A 127 14.82 4.33 -2.93
CA ALA A 127 14.39 5.73 -3.02
C ALA A 127 15.47 6.60 -3.68
N LYS A 128 16.75 6.43 -3.31
CA LYS A 128 17.88 7.13 -3.95
C LYS A 128 17.93 6.90 -5.46
N MET A 129 17.70 5.66 -5.91
CA MET A 129 17.72 5.32 -7.33
C MET A 129 16.55 5.97 -8.07
N LEU A 130 15.35 5.92 -7.49
CA LEU A 130 14.16 6.52 -8.07
C LEU A 130 14.24 8.06 -8.15
N PHE A 131 14.83 8.73 -7.16
CA PHE A 131 15.06 10.18 -7.20
C PHE A 131 16.08 10.64 -8.25
N ARG A 132 16.85 9.73 -8.86
CA ARG A 132 17.73 10.07 -9.99
C ARG A 132 16.98 10.22 -11.30
N ILE A 133 15.75 9.72 -11.36
CA ILE A 133 14.87 9.85 -12.52
C ILE A 133 14.38 11.29 -12.59
N GLU A 134 14.60 11.94 -13.74
CA GLU A 134 14.18 13.32 -13.95
C GLU A 134 12.64 13.40 -13.97
N GLY A 135 12.08 14.33 -13.20
CA GLY A 135 10.63 14.52 -13.08
C GLY A 135 9.98 13.80 -11.90
N VAL A 136 10.74 13.07 -11.07
CA VAL A 136 10.27 12.54 -9.77
C VAL A 136 10.42 13.59 -8.67
N LYS A 137 9.32 13.90 -7.97
CA LYS A 137 9.26 14.89 -6.88
C LYS A 137 9.30 14.28 -5.50
N ALA A 138 8.48 13.26 -5.28
CA ALA A 138 8.33 12.59 -4.00
C ALA A 138 8.04 11.12 -4.23
N ILE A 139 8.39 10.30 -3.24
CA ILE A 139 8.24 8.85 -3.28
C ILE A 139 7.61 8.43 -1.95
N PHE A 140 6.69 7.49 -2.02
CA PHE A 140 6.08 6.89 -0.84
C PHE A 140 6.09 5.39 -0.98
N PHE A 141 6.55 4.70 0.06
CA PHE A 141 6.54 3.25 0.13
C PHE A 141 5.41 2.79 1.05
N GLY A 142 4.55 1.94 0.50
CA GLY A 142 3.56 1.19 1.25
C GLY A 142 4.02 -0.23 1.55
N PRO A 143 3.11 -1.09 2.05
CA PRO A 143 3.43 -2.48 2.38
C PRO A 143 3.92 -3.31 1.18
N ASP A 144 3.24 -3.17 0.04
CA ASP A 144 3.44 -3.94 -1.19
C ASP A 144 3.42 -3.06 -2.46
N PHE A 145 3.47 -1.74 -2.29
CA PHE A 145 3.42 -0.79 -3.40
C PHE A 145 4.36 0.40 -3.19
N ILE A 146 4.64 1.08 -4.28
CA ILE A 146 5.44 2.31 -4.35
C ILE A 146 4.59 3.36 -5.05
N THR A 147 4.30 4.47 -4.40
CA THR A 147 3.69 5.63 -5.04
C THR A 147 4.78 6.60 -5.45
N VAL A 148 4.77 7.04 -6.70
CA VAL A 148 5.67 8.09 -7.20
C VAL A 148 4.84 9.31 -7.54
N THR A 149 5.29 10.47 -7.09
CA THR A 149 4.69 11.77 -7.40
C THR A 149 5.61 12.53 -8.35
N LYS A 150 5.07 13.03 -9.47
CA LYS A 150 5.83 13.84 -10.42
C LYS A 150 5.93 15.31 -9.98
N VAL A 151 6.92 16.04 -10.50
CA VAL A 151 7.16 17.46 -10.17
C VAL A 151 5.99 18.33 -10.61
N ASP A 152 5.64 18.24 -11.89
CA ASP A 152 4.65 19.09 -12.52
C ASP A 152 3.72 18.31 -13.46
N GLU A 153 2.60 18.93 -13.84
CA GLU A 153 1.61 18.35 -14.74
C GLU A 153 2.17 18.10 -16.15
N ASP A 154 3.13 18.91 -16.59
CA ASP A 154 3.75 18.83 -17.93
C ASP A 154 4.60 17.56 -18.13
N VAL A 155 5.03 16.90 -17.05
CA VAL A 155 5.79 15.65 -17.14
C VAL A 155 4.85 14.49 -17.48
N GLU A 156 5.07 13.85 -18.62
CA GLU A 156 4.25 12.73 -19.07
C GLU A 156 4.66 11.40 -18.42
N TRP A 157 3.68 10.67 -17.87
CA TRP A 157 3.89 9.32 -17.32
C TRP A 157 4.44 8.31 -18.34
N LYS A 158 4.27 8.56 -19.65
CA LYS A 158 4.81 7.69 -20.71
C LYS A 158 6.34 7.65 -20.72
N LEU A 159 6.99 8.72 -20.29
CA LEU A 159 8.45 8.82 -20.20
C LEU A 159 8.95 8.29 -18.86
N LEU A 160 8.24 8.60 -17.77
CA LEU A 160 8.61 8.15 -16.42
C LEU A 160 8.42 6.64 -16.22
N LYS A 161 7.35 6.04 -16.76
CA LYS A 161 7.01 4.63 -16.52
C LYS A 161 8.16 3.67 -16.90
N PRO A 162 8.75 3.73 -18.11
CA PRO A 162 9.87 2.87 -18.47
C PRO A 162 11.07 2.99 -17.52
N GLU A 163 11.43 4.20 -17.10
CA GLU A 163 12.58 4.43 -16.21
C GLU A 163 12.32 3.92 -14.79
N ILE A 164 11.12 4.16 -14.27
CA ILE A 164 10.69 3.66 -12.95
C ILE A 164 10.66 2.13 -12.96
N PHE A 165 10.09 1.51 -14.00
CA PHE A 165 10.06 0.05 -14.11
C PHE A 165 11.47 -0.53 -14.16
N ALA A 166 12.37 0.03 -14.98
CA ALA A 166 13.75 -0.43 -15.07
C ALA A 166 14.44 -0.36 -13.70
N THR A 167 14.27 0.75 -12.99
CA THR A 167 14.87 0.99 -11.67
C THR A 167 14.36 0.00 -10.62
N ILE A 168 13.04 -0.21 -10.54
CA ILE A 168 12.44 -1.16 -9.58
C ILE A 168 12.88 -2.59 -9.90
N MET A 169 12.86 -3.00 -11.17
CA MET A 169 13.28 -4.34 -11.58
C MET A 169 14.76 -4.59 -11.29
N ASP A 170 15.64 -3.63 -11.59
CA ASP A 170 17.07 -3.75 -11.32
C ASP A 170 17.35 -3.81 -9.81
N PHE A 171 16.67 -2.97 -9.03
CA PHE A 171 16.78 -2.97 -7.57
C PHE A 171 16.41 -4.33 -6.98
N PHE A 172 15.24 -4.88 -7.28
CA PHE A 172 14.83 -6.17 -6.73
C PHE A 172 15.64 -7.35 -7.30
N ALA A 173 16.19 -7.23 -8.51
CA ALA A 173 17.12 -8.22 -9.05
C ALA A 173 18.48 -8.20 -8.34
N SER A 174 18.90 -7.05 -7.82
CA SER A 174 20.15 -6.89 -7.07
C SER A 174 20.11 -7.51 -5.67
N GLY A 175 18.92 -7.66 -5.08
CA GLY A 175 18.74 -8.20 -3.73
C GLY A 175 19.21 -7.27 -2.61
N LEU A 176 19.39 -5.97 -2.90
CA LEU A 176 19.68 -4.96 -1.88
C LEU A 176 18.48 -4.77 -0.94
N PRO A 177 18.71 -4.40 0.34
CA PRO A 177 17.63 -4.09 1.26
C PRO A 177 16.91 -2.81 0.83
N VAL A 178 15.57 -2.80 0.96
CA VAL A 178 14.73 -1.63 0.61
C VAL A 178 15.01 -0.45 1.53
N MET A 179 15.26 -0.72 2.81
CA MET A 179 15.62 0.27 3.83
C MET A 179 16.85 -0.18 4.61
N ASP A 180 17.61 0.78 5.11
CA ASP A 180 18.70 0.52 6.05
C ASP A 180 18.12 0.12 7.43
N GLU A 181 18.66 -0.94 8.04
CA GLU A 181 18.17 -1.53 9.32
C GLU A 181 18.02 -0.53 10.48
N ALA A 182 18.75 0.59 10.44
CA ALA A 182 18.72 1.64 11.46
C ALA A 182 17.53 2.60 11.34
N SER A 183 16.78 2.55 10.23
CA SER A 183 15.75 3.53 9.89
C SER A 183 14.37 2.88 9.79
N GLN A 184 13.97 2.13 10.82
CA GLN A 184 12.61 1.57 10.85
C GLN A 184 11.57 2.71 10.81
N PRO A 185 10.48 2.55 10.04
CA PRO A 185 9.42 3.55 10.01
C PRO A 185 8.83 3.72 11.41
N ALA A 186 8.74 4.98 11.85
CA ALA A 186 8.15 5.33 13.14
C ALA A 186 6.71 4.83 13.15
N ALA A 187 6.43 3.89 14.03
CA ALA A 187 5.10 3.33 14.20
C ALA A 187 4.31 4.20 15.17
N ASP A 188 4.18 5.49 14.85
CA ASP A 188 3.52 6.48 15.73
C ASP A 188 2.03 6.18 15.94
N THR A 189 1.44 5.31 15.10
CA THR A 189 0.08 4.80 15.23
C THR A 189 -0.02 3.56 16.14
N GLN A 190 1.09 2.99 16.64
CA GLN A 190 1.02 1.87 17.59
C GLN A 190 0.23 2.27 18.84
N ILE A 191 -0.71 1.42 19.21
CA ILE A 191 -1.54 1.56 20.40
C ILE A 191 -0.65 1.24 21.61
N ASN A 192 -0.39 2.24 22.44
CA ASN A 192 0.32 2.04 23.70
C ASN A 192 -0.70 1.90 24.84
N ALA A 193 -0.41 1.04 25.81
CA ALA A 193 -1.30 0.82 26.96
C ALA A 193 -1.44 2.07 27.86
N GLU A 194 -0.56 3.05 27.69
CA GLU A 194 -0.53 4.31 28.44
C GLU A 194 -1.35 5.42 27.76
N ASP A 195 -1.83 5.20 26.53
CA ASP A 195 -2.65 6.17 25.81
C ASP A 195 -4.04 6.28 26.44
N ASP A 196 -4.63 7.48 26.43
CA ASP A 196 -6.02 7.70 26.83
C ASP A 196 -6.97 6.80 26.02
N GLU A 197 -8.08 6.34 26.62
CA GLU A 197 -9.06 5.46 25.96
C GLU A 197 -9.55 6.02 24.61
N VAL A 198 -9.73 7.35 24.54
CA VAL A 198 -10.11 8.05 23.30
C VAL A 198 -9.01 7.97 22.24
N VAL A 199 -7.74 8.13 22.64
CA VAL A 199 -6.58 8.03 21.72
C VAL A 199 -6.43 6.60 21.22
N GLN A 200 -6.65 5.60 22.07
CA GLN A 200 -6.65 4.18 21.66
C GLN A 200 -7.74 3.91 20.62
N MET A 201 -8.97 4.41 20.84
CA MET A 201 -10.06 4.30 19.85
C MET A 201 -9.72 5.01 18.52
N ILE A 202 -9.08 6.20 18.57
CA ILE A 202 -8.64 6.92 17.37
C ILE A 202 -7.63 6.08 16.58
N LYS A 203 -6.61 5.54 17.25
CA LYS A 203 -5.57 4.70 16.64
C LYS A 203 -6.17 3.41 16.04
N GLU A 204 -7.08 2.75 16.76
CA GLU A 204 -7.79 1.56 16.26
C GLU A 204 -8.62 1.88 15.01
N LEU A 205 -9.37 2.98 15.01
CA LEU A 205 -10.17 3.39 13.84
C LEU A 205 -9.28 3.74 12.64
N LEU A 206 -8.14 4.38 12.90
CA LEU A 206 -7.15 4.69 11.86
C LEU A 206 -6.64 3.40 11.20
N ASP A 207 -6.15 2.45 11.99
CA ASP A 207 -5.56 1.21 11.47
C ASP A 207 -6.59 0.28 10.81
N THR A 208 -7.80 0.19 11.36
CA THR A 208 -8.80 -0.79 10.90
C THR A 208 -9.63 -0.32 9.70
N ARG A 209 -9.80 1.00 9.51
CA ARG A 209 -10.71 1.53 8.47
C ARG A 209 -10.12 2.64 7.61
N ILE A 210 -9.46 3.62 8.23
CA ILE A 210 -8.98 4.80 7.49
C ILE A 210 -7.77 4.44 6.62
N ARG A 211 -6.70 3.94 7.24
CA ARG A 211 -5.44 3.66 6.57
C ARG A 211 -5.58 2.67 5.41
N PRO A 212 -6.38 1.58 5.50
CA PRO A 212 -6.61 0.70 4.36
C PRO A 212 -7.14 1.46 3.13
N THR A 213 -8.15 2.31 3.33
CA THR A 213 -8.75 3.12 2.26
C THR A 213 -7.76 4.14 1.70
N VAL A 214 -6.96 4.77 2.55
CA VAL A 214 -5.97 5.78 2.11
C VAL A 214 -4.78 5.15 1.38
N GLN A 215 -4.36 3.95 1.81
CA GLN A 215 -3.29 3.19 1.17
C GLN A 215 -3.73 2.60 -0.17
N GLU A 216 -5.02 2.29 -0.34
CA GLU A 216 -5.59 1.99 -1.66
C GLU A 216 -5.35 3.15 -2.63
N ASP A 217 -5.58 4.39 -2.17
CA ASP A 217 -5.31 5.64 -2.92
C ASP A 217 -3.82 6.00 -3.03
N GLY A 218 -2.91 5.20 -2.45
CA GLY A 218 -1.47 5.37 -2.57
C GLY A 218 -0.84 6.36 -1.59
N GLY A 219 -1.51 6.68 -0.49
CA GLY A 219 -0.99 7.52 0.60
C GLY A 219 -1.05 6.81 1.95
N ASP A 220 -0.82 7.55 3.03
CA ASP A 220 -1.09 7.10 4.40
C ASP A 220 -1.39 8.28 5.32
N ILE A 221 -1.88 7.99 6.52
CA ILE A 221 -2.13 8.97 7.57
C ILE A 221 -1.42 8.54 8.84
N VAL A 222 -0.65 9.47 9.41
CA VAL A 222 0.07 9.28 10.67
C VAL A 222 -0.59 10.12 11.76
N PHE A 223 -0.89 9.48 12.89
CA PHE A 223 -1.34 10.16 14.10
C PHE A 223 -0.16 10.79 14.83
N MET A 224 -0.30 12.05 15.25
CA MET A 224 0.81 12.76 15.89
C MET A 224 0.86 12.49 17.40
N ALA A 225 2.06 12.49 17.99
CA ALA A 225 2.24 12.18 19.42
C ALA A 225 1.44 13.12 20.36
N SER A 226 1.29 14.40 20.01
CA SER A 226 0.40 15.38 20.66
C SER A 226 -0.91 15.56 19.89
N GLY A 227 -1.44 14.44 19.41
CA GLY A 227 -2.42 14.40 18.32
C GLY A 227 -3.87 14.55 18.73
N PHE A 228 -4.19 14.69 20.02
CA PHE A 228 -5.56 14.92 20.47
C PHE A 228 -5.60 15.92 21.62
N GLU A 229 -6.12 17.11 21.33
CA GLU A 229 -6.25 18.21 22.30
C GLU A 229 -7.60 18.90 22.09
N GLU A 230 -8.36 19.13 23.15
CA GLU A 230 -9.64 19.86 23.12
C GLU A 230 -10.65 19.32 22.07
N GLY A 231 -10.65 18.01 21.82
CA GLY A 231 -11.50 17.38 20.81
C GLY A 231 -10.97 17.50 19.38
N ILE A 232 -9.79 18.06 19.16
CA ILE A 232 -9.17 18.23 17.84
C ILE A 232 -8.10 17.17 17.62
N VAL A 233 -8.26 16.38 16.56
CA VAL A 233 -7.29 15.36 16.13
C VAL A 233 -6.29 15.98 15.15
N LYS A 234 -4.99 15.84 15.41
CA LYS A 234 -3.90 16.30 14.53
C LYS A 234 -3.33 15.11 13.77
N LEU A 235 -3.42 15.16 12.45
CA LEU A 235 -2.96 14.09 11.55
C LEU A 235 -1.94 14.64 10.56
N LYS A 236 -0.92 13.84 10.24
CA LYS A 236 -0.01 14.09 9.11
C LYS A 236 -0.44 13.22 7.93
N MET A 237 -0.62 13.82 6.76
CA MET A 237 -0.90 13.10 5.52
C MET A 237 0.41 12.80 4.78
N GLN A 238 0.51 11.61 4.18
CA GLN A 238 1.68 11.13 3.46
C GLN A 238 1.32 10.60 2.07
N GLY A 239 2.32 10.55 1.18
CA GLY A 239 2.20 9.99 -0.17
C GLY A 239 1.32 10.80 -1.11
N SER A 240 0.41 10.13 -1.82
CA SER A 240 -0.45 10.80 -2.83
C SER A 240 -1.35 11.89 -2.24
N CYS A 241 -1.61 11.84 -0.92
CA CYS A 241 -2.54 12.71 -0.21
C CYS A 241 -1.97 14.10 0.13
N THR A 242 -0.64 14.28 0.14
CA THR A 242 -0.02 15.49 0.73
C THR A 242 -0.11 16.73 -0.17
N ASN A 243 -0.08 16.57 -1.50
CA ASN A 243 0.05 17.68 -2.45
C ASN A 243 -1.14 17.85 -3.41
N CYS A 244 -2.31 17.31 -3.07
CA CYS A 244 -3.48 17.39 -3.93
C CYS A 244 -4.52 18.38 -3.37
N PRO A 245 -4.64 19.61 -3.90
CA PRO A 245 -5.52 20.63 -3.33
C PRO A 245 -7.00 20.21 -3.38
N SER A 246 -7.41 19.41 -4.37
CA SER A 246 -8.76 18.85 -4.49
C SER A 246 -9.01 17.70 -3.50
N SER A 247 -8.00 16.88 -3.23
CA SER A 247 -8.14 15.69 -2.38
C SER A 247 -7.88 15.96 -0.90
N VAL A 248 -7.05 16.96 -0.54
CA VAL A 248 -6.75 17.28 0.87
C VAL A 248 -8.03 17.65 1.63
N VAL A 249 -8.86 18.54 1.06
CA VAL A 249 -10.12 18.95 1.71
C VAL A 249 -11.11 17.80 1.79
N THR A 250 -11.25 17.05 0.69
CA THR A 250 -12.20 15.94 0.61
C THR A 250 -11.83 14.81 1.56
N LEU A 251 -10.56 14.41 1.59
CA LEU A 251 -10.05 13.36 2.46
C LEU A 251 -10.15 13.78 3.92
N ARG A 252 -9.73 15.01 4.26
CA ARG A 252 -9.85 15.53 5.62
C ARG A 252 -11.30 15.51 6.11
N ASN A 253 -12.24 15.97 5.28
CA ASN A 253 -13.66 15.96 5.64
C ASN A 253 -14.19 14.53 5.79
N GLY A 254 -13.79 13.60 4.91
CA GLY A 254 -14.16 12.19 5.02
C GLY A 254 -13.66 11.55 6.32
N VAL A 255 -12.39 11.75 6.64
CA VAL A 255 -11.76 11.28 7.88
C VAL A 255 -12.44 11.90 9.10
N GLN A 256 -12.67 13.21 9.09
CA GLN A 256 -13.35 13.91 10.18
C GLN A 256 -14.76 13.37 10.42
N ASN A 257 -15.57 13.25 9.37
CA ASN A 257 -16.94 12.74 9.49
C ASN A 257 -16.96 11.31 10.04
N MET A 258 -16.01 10.47 9.62
CA MET A 258 -15.93 9.10 10.12
C MET A 258 -15.47 9.06 11.58
N MET A 259 -14.49 9.88 11.97
CA MET A 259 -14.05 9.99 13.36
C MET A 259 -15.18 10.48 14.27
N GLN A 260 -15.88 11.55 13.89
CA GLN A 260 -17.02 12.09 14.65
C GLN A 260 -18.18 11.09 14.80
N PHE A 261 -18.37 10.21 13.82
CA PHE A 261 -19.41 9.18 13.87
C PHE A 261 -19.10 8.07 14.89
N TYR A 262 -17.84 7.64 14.97
CA TYR A 262 -17.44 6.56 15.88
C TYR A 262 -17.00 7.07 17.26
N ILE A 263 -16.51 8.30 17.35
CA ILE A 263 -15.92 8.90 18.54
C ILE A 263 -16.53 10.31 18.73
N PRO A 264 -17.64 10.45 19.48
CA PRO A 264 -18.36 11.71 19.63
C PRO A 264 -17.55 12.80 20.35
N GLU A 265 -16.46 12.44 21.04
CA GLU A 265 -15.50 13.36 21.67
C GLU A 265 -14.66 14.11 20.64
N VAL A 266 -14.53 13.60 19.42
CA VAL A 266 -13.84 14.29 18.33
C VAL A 266 -14.74 15.40 17.80
N LEU A 267 -14.29 16.65 17.93
CA LEU A 267 -14.95 17.84 17.40
C LEU A 267 -14.43 18.22 16.01
N GLY A 268 -13.18 17.85 15.68
CA GLY A 268 -12.61 18.17 14.37
C GLY A 268 -11.26 17.51 14.11
N VAL A 269 -10.82 17.58 12.85
CA VAL A 269 -9.51 17.08 12.43
C VAL A 269 -8.74 18.22 11.77
N ILE A 270 -7.46 18.35 12.09
CA ILE A 270 -6.54 19.28 11.42
C ILE A 270 -5.35 18.51 10.83
N GLN A 271 -4.91 18.95 9.65
CA GLN A 271 -3.67 18.47 9.08
C GLN A 271 -2.52 19.29 9.68
N VAL A 272 -1.47 18.59 10.11
CA VAL A 272 -0.23 19.21 10.57
C VAL A 272 0.95 18.71 9.74
N GLU A 273 1.94 19.59 9.60
CA GLU A 273 3.26 19.27 9.07
C GLU A 273 4.23 19.17 10.26
N ASP A 274 5.23 18.29 10.15
CA ASP A 274 6.19 18.10 11.23
C ASP A 274 7.01 19.37 11.45
N GLU A 275 7.44 19.59 12.69
CA GLU A 275 8.32 20.71 13.02
C GLU A 275 9.62 20.67 12.20
N ILE A 276 10.09 19.45 11.89
CA ILE A 276 11.26 19.21 11.04
C ILE A 276 11.04 19.73 9.62
N ASP A 277 9.86 19.48 9.04
CA ASP A 277 9.50 19.93 7.70
C ASP A 277 9.46 21.47 7.65
N LYS A 278 8.90 22.10 8.69
CA LYS A 278 8.86 23.57 8.83
C LYS A 278 10.24 24.19 9.00
N ILE A 279 11.15 23.53 9.73
CA ILE A 279 12.53 24.00 9.90
C ILE A 279 13.25 23.90 8.56
N THR A 280 13.11 22.79 7.86
CA THR A 280 13.75 22.54 6.55
C THR A 280 13.32 23.59 5.51
N GLU A 281 12.03 23.89 5.44
CA GLU A 281 11.49 24.91 4.54
C GLU A 281 12.04 26.32 4.88
N LYS A 282 12.10 26.67 6.16
CA LYS A 282 12.68 27.95 6.61
C LYS A 282 14.16 28.05 6.29
N GLU A 283 14.91 26.97 6.42
CA GLU A 283 16.33 26.93 6.06
C GLU A 283 16.54 27.07 4.55
N PHE A 284 15.70 26.41 3.75
CA PHE A 284 15.73 26.52 2.29
C PHE A 284 15.46 27.96 1.83
N GLN A 285 14.42 28.60 2.35
CA GLN A 285 14.10 30.00 2.03
C GLN A 285 15.21 30.97 2.43
N LYS A 286 15.86 30.75 3.58
CA LYS A 286 17.04 31.55 3.98
C LYS A 286 18.21 31.36 3.00
N PHE A 287 18.43 30.14 2.54
CA PHE A 287 19.49 29.83 1.59
C PHE A 287 19.25 30.51 0.23
N GLU A 288 18.02 30.43 -0.31
CA GLU A 288 17.67 31.13 -1.56
C GLU A 288 17.83 32.64 -1.45
N GLN A 289 17.43 33.23 -0.33
CA GLN A 289 17.62 34.67 -0.08
C GLN A 289 19.10 35.05 0.00
N ASN A 290 19.95 34.18 0.55
CA ASN A 290 21.38 34.42 0.60
C ASN A 290 22.01 34.34 -0.80
N ILE A 291 21.61 33.37 -1.64
CA ILE A 291 22.07 33.29 -3.03
C ILE A 291 21.67 34.55 -3.81
N LYS A 292 20.41 34.97 -3.73
CA LYS A 292 19.92 36.18 -4.43
C LYS A 292 20.70 37.44 -4.01
N LYS A 293 20.97 37.60 -2.71
CA LYS A 293 21.81 38.71 -2.20
C LYS A 293 23.25 38.65 -2.72
N MET A 294 23.82 37.46 -2.87
CA MET A 294 25.17 37.29 -3.42
C MET A 294 25.22 37.64 -4.91
N GLU A 295 24.20 37.29 -5.68
CA GLU A 295 24.07 37.67 -7.09
C GLU A 295 23.93 39.19 -7.24
N GLU A 296 23.05 39.83 -6.47
CA GLU A 296 22.87 41.29 -6.46
C GLU A 296 24.13 42.07 -6.03
N SER A 297 25.01 41.44 -5.24
CA SER A 297 26.28 42.05 -4.81
C SER A 297 27.43 41.90 -5.81
N LYS A 298 27.31 40.99 -6.79
CA LYS A 298 28.31 40.80 -7.85
C LYS A 298 28.10 41.71 -9.06
N ASP A 299 26.88 42.22 -9.23
CA ASP A 299 26.51 43.13 -10.31
C ASP A 299 26.66 44.62 -9.96
N LYS A 300 27.21 44.95 -8.78
CA LYS A 300 27.57 46.30 -8.33
C LYS A 300 29.07 46.46 -8.20
#